data_AF-A0A848XUS1-F1
#
_entry.id   AF-A0A848XUS1-F1
#
_cell.length_a   1.000
_cell.length_b   1.000
_cell.length_c   1.000
_cell.angle_alpha   90.00
_cell.angle_beta   90.00
_cell.angle_gamma   90.00
#
_symmetry.space_group_name_H-M   'P 1'
#
loop_
_entity.id
_entity.type
_entity.pdbx_description
1 polymer ?
#
loop_
_entity_poly.entity_id
_entity_poly.type
_entity_poly.pdbx_seq_one_letter_code
_entity_poly.pdbx_strand_id
1 'polypeptide(L)'
;YAADDPYIWSTSGIANVRELQLMHEAGLEPGEVIRAATRTSALTLGREDLGLVQTGYTADLVLVDGNPLENLRFLYAFGALDIGSDGAISPRGGIRWTVKDGVVFDNADLIEEVLEMVAASKEGWTNPVPPVFEPRHRPGGR
;
A
#
# COMPACT_ATOMS: atom_id res chain seq x y z
N TYR A 1 8.64 -8.83 10.55
CA TYR A 1 9.18 -7.51 10.22
C TYR A 1 8.33 -6.46 10.92
N ALA A 2 8.83 -5.23 11.07
CA ALA A 2 8.06 -4.09 11.56
C ALA A 2 8.68 -2.82 10.98
N ALA A 3 7.86 -1.86 10.56
CA ALA A 3 8.32 -0.63 9.91
C ALA A 3 8.45 0.58 10.86
N ASP A 4 8.10 0.43 12.14
CA ASP A 4 8.15 1.49 13.18
C ASP A 4 7.45 2.80 12.74
N ASP A 5 6.22 2.63 12.26
CA ASP A 5 5.46 3.63 11.50
C ASP A 5 4.98 4.92 12.22
N PRO A 6 5.14 5.13 13.55
CA PRO A 6 4.96 6.47 14.11
C PRO A 6 6.26 7.29 14.18
N TYR A 7 7.40 6.79 13.69
CA TYR A 7 8.64 7.60 13.68
C TYR A 7 8.55 8.77 12.69
N ILE A 8 9.08 9.91 13.14
CA ILE A 8 8.84 11.27 12.62
C ILE A 8 8.94 11.32 11.08
N TRP A 9 7.79 11.52 10.41
CA TRP A 9 7.57 11.63 8.95
C TRP A 9 7.23 10.35 8.17
N SER A 10 7.03 9.21 8.82
CA SER A 10 6.46 8.02 8.17
C SER A 10 4.94 8.12 8.06
N THR A 11 4.38 7.91 6.85
CA THR A 11 2.93 7.71 6.69
C THR A 11 2.64 6.23 6.88
N SER A 12 1.99 5.90 7.99
CA SER A 12 1.66 4.51 8.33
C SER A 12 0.92 3.81 7.18
N GLY A 13 1.26 2.56 6.93
CA GLY A 13 0.73 1.80 5.80
C GLY A 13 1.57 1.93 4.53
N ILE A 14 1.93 3.16 4.11
CA ILE A 14 2.79 3.38 2.92
C ILE A 14 4.22 2.91 3.21
N ALA A 15 4.73 3.22 4.40
CA ALA A 15 6.09 2.87 4.79
C ALA A 15 6.33 1.35 4.89
N ASN A 16 5.29 0.56 5.19
CA ASN A 16 5.40 -0.91 5.20
C ASN A 16 5.92 -1.45 3.86
N VAL A 17 5.36 -1.00 2.73
CA VAL A 17 5.78 -1.44 1.40
C VAL A 17 7.20 -0.95 1.08
N ARG A 18 7.60 0.20 1.61
CA ARG A 18 8.99 0.68 1.49
C ARG A 18 9.95 -0.21 2.26
N GLU A 19 9.60 -0.63 3.47
CA GLU A 19 10.42 -1.53 4.28
C GLU A 19 10.62 -2.89 3.58
N LEU A 20 9.58 -3.44 2.95
CA LEU A 20 9.72 -4.67 2.15
C LEU A 20 10.70 -4.50 0.98
N GLN A 21 10.69 -3.34 0.32
CA GLN A 21 11.68 -3.02 -0.73
C GLN A 21 13.09 -2.93 -0.13
N LEU A 22 13.26 -2.32 1.04
CA LEU A 22 14.56 -2.25 1.72
C LEU A 22 15.08 -3.63 2.11
N MET A 23 14.21 -4.55 2.55
CA MET A 23 14.58 -5.94 2.81
C MET A 23 15.10 -6.63 1.54
N HIS A 24 14.48 -6.38 0.39
CA HIS A 24 14.96 -6.89 -0.89
C HIS A 24 16.30 -6.24 -1.29
N GLU A 25 16.43 -4.92 -1.15
CA GLU A 25 17.67 -4.17 -1.38
C GLU A 25 18.82 -4.66 -0.47
N ALA A 26 18.50 -5.15 0.74
CA ALA A 26 19.44 -5.76 1.67
C ALA A 26 19.85 -7.22 1.31
N GLY A 27 19.23 -7.81 0.28
CA GLY A 27 19.63 -9.09 -0.30
C GLY A 27 18.67 -10.25 -0.11
N LEU A 28 17.46 -10.03 0.42
CA LEU A 28 16.44 -11.09 0.49
C LEU A 28 15.76 -11.25 -0.87
N GLU A 29 15.47 -12.47 -1.28
CA GLU A 29 14.67 -12.70 -2.49
C GLU A 29 13.21 -12.25 -2.27
N PRO A 30 12.46 -11.81 -3.30
CA PRO A 30 11.10 -11.30 -3.13
C PRO A 30 10.16 -12.26 -2.39
N GLY A 31 10.28 -13.57 -2.65
CA GLY A 31 9.51 -14.59 -1.93
C GLY A 31 9.86 -14.71 -0.45
N GLU A 32 11.12 -14.45 -0.07
CA GLU A 32 11.56 -14.41 1.32
C GLU A 32 11.05 -13.16 2.03
N VAL A 33 11.02 -12.02 1.33
CA VAL A 33 10.41 -10.78 1.82
C VAL A 33 8.93 -11.00 2.14
N ILE A 34 8.16 -11.60 1.22
CA ILE A 34 6.74 -11.91 1.45
C ILE A 34 6.56 -12.89 2.62
N ARG A 35 7.41 -13.91 2.72
CA ARG A 35 7.38 -14.88 3.83
C ARG A 35 7.69 -14.21 5.18
N ALA A 36 8.68 -13.31 5.20
CA ALA A 36 9.03 -12.52 6.36
C ALA A 36 7.87 -11.60 6.77
N ALA A 37 7.14 -11.05 5.79
CA ALA A 37 5.99 -10.19 5.97
C ALA A 37 4.73 -10.90 6.49
N THR A 38 4.62 -12.20 6.23
CA THR A 38 3.42 -13.00 6.52
C THR A 38 3.72 -14.04 7.60
N ARG A 39 4.02 -15.28 7.20
CA ARG A 39 4.21 -16.43 8.10
C ARG A 39 5.23 -16.18 9.20
N THR A 40 6.39 -15.61 8.88
CA THR A 40 7.44 -15.42 9.90
C THR A 40 6.98 -14.43 10.97
N SER A 41 6.28 -13.35 10.57
CA SER A 41 5.74 -12.38 11.52
C SER A 41 4.63 -12.99 12.38
N ALA A 42 3.76 -13.81 11.78
CA ALA A 42 2.73 -14.56 12.51
C ALA A 42 3.34 -15.49 13.58
N LEU A 43 4.40 -16.23 13.23
CA LEU A 43 5.14 -17.08 14.17
C LEU A 43 5.79 -16.26 15.30
N THR A 44 6.42 -15.13 14.98
CA THR A 44 7.03 -14.23 15.98
C THR A 44 5.99 -13.71 16.98
N LEU A 45 4.74 -13.50 16.53
CA LEU A 45 3.63 -13.05 17.37
C LEU A 45 2.90 -14.19 18.09
N GLY A 46 3.31 -15.45 17.92
CA GLY A 46 2.64 -16.62 18.49
C GLY A 46 1.25 -16.88 17.90
N ARG A 47 0.98 -16.41 16.69
CA ARG A 47 -0.30 -16.55 15.97
C ARG A 47 -0.15 -17.51 14.81
N GLU A 48 -0.15 -18.81 15.13
CA GLU A 48 0.05 -19.87 14.13
C GLU A 48 -1.10 -20.00 13.13
N ASP A 49 -2.24 -19.37 13.41
CA ASP A 49 -3.45 -19.31 12.56
C ASP A 49 -3.41 -18.18 11.52
N LEU A 50 -2.29 -17.43 11.41
CA LEU A 50 -2.10 -16.31 10.49
C LEU A 50 -0.94 -16.54 9.50
N GLY A 51 -0.92 -15.72 8.45
CA GLY A 51 0.23 -15.60 7.54
C GLY A 51 0.37 -16.71 6.50
N LEU A 52 -0.62 -17.60 6.37
CA LEU A 52 -0.70 -18.65 5.36
C LEU A 52 -2.11 -18.77 4.79
N VAL A 53 -2.21 -19.16 3.52
CA VAL A 53 -3.47 -19.49 2.86
C VAL A 53 -3.73 -20.99 3.05
N GLN A 54 -4.41 -21.34 4.14
CA GLN A 54 -4.70 -22.73 4.50
C GLN A 54 -6.05 -22.84 5.20
N THR A 55 -6.71 -24.00 5.09
CA THR A 55 -7.97 -24.25 5.79
C THR A 55 -7.76 -24.22 7.31
N GLY A 56 -8.69 -23.58 8.03
CA GLY A 56 -8.61 -23.40 9.49
C GLY A 56 -7.82 -22.17 9.94
N TYR A 57 -7.24 -21.40 9.00
CA TYR A 57 -6.58 -20.13 9.28
C TYR A 57 -7.58 -18.97 9.20
N THR A 58 -7.25 -17.86 9.86
CA THR A 58 -8.05 -16.64 9.75
C THR A 58 -7.99 -16.10 8.32
N ALA A 59 -9.15 -15.69 7.78
CA ALA A 59 -9.30 -15.21 6.41
C ALA A 59 -8.82 -13.76 6.25
N ASP A 60 -7.53 -13.54 6.46
CA ASP A 60 -6.84 -12.27 6.22
C ASP A 60 -6.02 -12.39 4.92
N LEU A 61 -6.47 -11.70 3.87
CA LEU A 61 -5.91 -11.81 2.53
C LEU A 61 -5.79 -10.44 1.87
N VAL A 62 -4.82 -10.31 0.98
CA VAL A 62 -4.63 -9.13 0.13
C VAL A 62 -4.60 -9.62 -1.31
N LEU A 63 -5.50 -9.11 -2.14
CA LEU A 63 -5.57 -9.43 -3.56
C LEU A 63 -4.94 -8.28 -4.36
N VAL A 64 -3.90 -8.62 -5.13
CA VAL A 64 -3.06 -7.67 -5.84
C VAL A 64 -3.28 -7.82 -7.34
N ASP A 65 -3.47 -6.72 -8.05
CA ASP A 65 -3.57 -6.69 -9.51
C ASP A 65 -2.19 -6.75 -10.18
N GLY A 66 -1.54 -7.90 -10.09
CA GLY A 66 -0.19 -8.13 -10.60
C GLY A 66 0.59 -9.08 -9.72
N ASN A 67 1.82 -9.40 -10.12
CA ASN A 67 2.68 -10.31 -9.37
C ASN A 67 3.65 -9.54 -8.44
N PRO A 68 3.44 -9.54 -7.10
CA PRO A 68 4.33 -8.84 -6.19
C PRO A 68 5.74 -9.46 -6.10
N LEU A 69 5.93 -10.70 -6.59
CA LEU A 69 7.26 -11.32 -6.68
C LEU A 69 8.10 -10.74 -7.82
N GLU A 70 7.47 -10.18 -8.85
CA GLU A 70 8.15 -9.46 -9.94
C GLU A 70 8.41 -8.01 -9.56
N ASN A 71 7.48 -7.38 -8.85
CA ASN A 71 7.60 -6.00 -8.40
C ASN A 71 6.86 -5.76 -7.08
N LEU A 72 7.61 -5.66 -5.98
CA LEU A 72 7.07 -5.42 -4.64
C LEU A 72 6.28 -4.10 -4.54
N ARG A 73 6.48 -3.15 -5.46
CA ARG A 73 5.71 -1.90 -5.50
C ARG A 73 4.24 -2.12 -5.81
N PHE A 74 3.84 -3.27 -6.36
CA PHE A 74 2.43 -3.59 -6.56
C PHE A 74 1.65 -3.76 -5.25
N LEU A 75 2.35 -3.86 -4.10
CA LEU A 75 1.73 -3.88 -2.78
C LEU A 75 1.31 -2.48 -2.27
N TYR A 76 1.65 -1.40 -2.96
CA TYR A 76 1.06 -0.10 -2.65
C TYR A 76 -0.43 -0.12 -2.98
N ALA A 77 -1.27 0.51 -2.15
CA ALA A 77 -2.72 0.56 -2.40
C ALA A 77 -3.07 1.22 -3.75
N PHE A 78 -2.29 2.22 -4.16
CA PHE A 78 -2.44 2.93 -5.44
C PHE A 78 -1.62 2.32 -6.60
N GLY A 79 -1.01 1.15 -6.39
CA GLY A 79 -0.15 0.50 -7.38
C GLY A 79 1.17 1.22 -7.62
N ALA A 80 1.77 0.94 -8.79
CA ALA A 80 3.06 1.47 -9.17
C ALA A 80 3.09 1.89 -10.64
N LEU A 81 4.01 2.79 -10.99
CA LEU A 81 4.33 3.02 -12.39
C LEU A 81 5.18 1.86 -12.89
N ASP A 82 4.76 1.26 -14.00
CA ASP A 82 5.57 0.29 -14.73
C ASP A 82 5.95 0.82 -16.11
N ILE A 83 7.13 0.40 -16.56
CA ILE A 83 7.69 0.81 -17.85
C ILE A 83 7.61 -0.40 -18.77
N GLY A 84 6.76 -0.28 -19.80
CA GLY A 84 6.64 -1.29 -20.84
C GLY A 84 7.95 -1.45 -21.62
N SER A 85 8.09 -2.57 -22.32
CA SER A 85 9.24 -2.83 -23.21
C SER A 85 9.36 -1.82 -24.37
N ASP A 86 8.29 -1.09 -24.66
CA ASP A 86 8.19 0.03 -25.59
C ASP A 86 8.61 1.38 -24.96
N GLY A 87 8.96 1.40 -23.68
CA GLY A 87 9.27 2.61 -22.92
C GLY A 87 8.03 3.39 -22.45
N ALA A 88 6.82 2.88 -22.69
CA ALA A 88 5.59 3.54 -22.23
C ALA A 88 5.44 3.37 -20.71
N ILE A 89 5.14 4.47 -20.03
CA ILE A 89 4.87 4.47 -18.59
C ILE A 89 3.37 4.27 -18.39
N SER A 90 2.99 3.23 -17.65
CA SER A 90 1.59 2.94 -17.32
C SER A 90 1.44 2.60 -15.84
N PRO A 91 0.36 3.04 -15.17
CA PRO A 91 0.05 2.55 -13.83
C PRO A 91 -0.34 1.07 -13.90
N ARG A 92 0.25 0.25 -13.05
CA ARG A 92 -0.03 -1.18 -12.92
C ARG A 92 0.14 -1.63 -11.47
N GLY A 93 -0.42 -2.78 -11.11
CA GLY A 93 -0.36 -3.22 -9.72
C GLY A 93 -1.46 -2.62 -8.87
N GLY A 94 -1.31 -2.83 -7.57
CA GLY A 94 -2.19 -2.26 -6.57
C GLY A 94 -2.94 -3.34 -5.82
N ILE A 95 -3.18 -3.07 -4.53
CA ILE A 95 -4.10 -3.87 -3.76
C ILE A 95 -5.51 -3.51 -4.22
N ARG A 96 -6.18 -4.47 -4.86
CA ARG A 96 -7.55 -4.32 -5.35
C ARG A 96 -8.57 -4.62 -4.25
N TRP A 97 -8.36 -5.71 -3.54
CA TRP A 97 -9.23 -6.10 -2.42
C TRP A 97 -8.41 -6.46 -1.20
N THR A 98 -8.95 -6.07 -0.05
CA THR A 98 -8.45 -6.52 1.25
C THR A 98 -9.53 -7.37 1.88
N VAL A 99 -9.18 -8.56 2.35
CA VAL A 99 -10.07 -9.40 3.16
C VAL A 99 -9.54 -9.38 4.58
N LYS A 100 -10.38 -8.98 5.54
CA LYS A 100 -10.06 -9.01 6.96
C LYS A 100 -11.13 -9.80 7.70
N ASP A 101 -10.73 -10.85 8.41
CA ASP A 101 -11.62 -11.74 9.15
C ASP A 101 -12.80 -12.26 8.28
N GLY A 102 -12.56 -12.46 6.98
CA GLY A 102 -13.56 -12.90 6.01
C GLY A 102 -14.46 -11.78 5.43
N VAL A 103 -14.33 -10.53 5.90
CA VAL A 103 -15.03 -9.38 5.32
C VAL A 103 -14.19 -8.83 4.16
N VAL A 104 -14.82 -8.65 3.00
CA VAL A 104 -14.18 -8.15 1.79
C VAL A 104 -14.35 -6.64 1.69
N PHE A 105 -13.26 -5.94 1.45
CA PHE A 105 -13.20 -4.51 1.20
C PHE A 105 -12.68 -4.26 -0.22
N ASP A 106 -13.38 -3.43 -0.98
CA ASP A 106 -12.87 -2.88 -2.23
C ASP A 106 -12.03 -1.63 -1.92
N ASN A 107 -10.75 -1.68 -2.27
CA ASN A 107 -9.85 -0.59 -1.95
C ASN A 107 -10.16 0.67 -2.75
N ALA A 108 -10.77 0.56 -3.94
CA ALA A 108 -11.17 1.73 -4.72
C ALA A 108 -12.27 2.51 -3.99
N ASP A 109 -13.30 1.80 -3.52
CA ASP A 109 -14.43 2.37 -2.77
C ASP A 109 -13.95 2.99 -1.46
N LEU A 110 -13.06 2.30 -0.72
CA LEU A 110 -12.48 2.83 0.52
C LEU A 110 -11.70 4.13 0.30
N ILE A 111 -10.95 4.24 -0.80
CA ILE A 111 -10.21 5.47 -1.12
C ILE A 111 -11.18 6.61 -1.43
N GLU A 112 -12.25 6.34 -2.18
CA GLU A 112 -13.28 7.34 -2.49
C GLU A 112 -13.94 7.86 -1.19
N GLU A 113 -14.36 6.97 -0.30
CA GLU A 113 -14.92 7.35 1.01
C GLU A 113 -13.94 8.19 1.83
N VAL A 114 -12.64 7.84 1.84
CA VAL A 114 -11.62 8.64 2.53
C VAL A 114 -11.45 10.02 1.91
N LEU A 115 -11.49 10.13 0.58
CA LEU A 115 -11.40 11.41 -0.10
C LEU A 115 -12.61 12.31 0.21
N GLU A 116 -13.81 11.73 0.26
CA GLU A 116 -15.03 12.43 0.69
C GLU A 116 -14.93 12.91 2.14
N MET A 117 -14.48 12.05 3.06
CA MET A 117 -14.26 12.41 4.45
C MET A 117 -13.24 13.55 4.60
N VAL A 118 -12.13 13.49 3.84
CA VAL A 118 -11.12 14.55 3.85
C VAL A 118 -11.68 15.85 3.28
N ALA A 119 -12.46 15.80 2.20
CA ALA A 119 -13.11 16.97 1.62
C ALA A 119 -14.08 17.63 2.61
N ALA A 120 -14.95 16.84 3.23
CA ALA A 120 -15.86 17.30 4.27
C ALA A 120 -15.12 17.90 5.48
N SER A 121 -13.99 17.32 5.89
CA SER A 121 -13.18 17.83 7.01
C SER A 121 -12.55 19.21 6.74
N LYS A 122 -12.42 19.58 5.46
CA LYS A 122 -11.84 20.85 5.02
C LYS A 122 -12.89 21.93 4.78
N GLU A 123 -14.19 21.62 4.87
CA GLU A 123 -15.24 22.62 4.75
C GLU A 123 -15.11 23.66 5.87
N GLY A 124 -14.99 24.95 5.50
CA GLY A 124 -14.77 26.04 6.45
C GLY A 124 -13.37 26.10 7.06
N TRP A 125 -12.44 25.21 6.67
CA TRP A 125 -11.05 25.25 7.11
C TRP A 125 -10.20 26.09 6.16
N THR A 126 -9.64 27.18 6.67
CA THR A 126 -8.59 27.95 6.00
C THR A 126 -7.23 27.51 6.50
N ASN A 127 -6.31 27.19 5.57
CA ASN A 127 -4.94 26.84 5.92
C ASN A 127 -4.29 28.02 6.67
N PRO A 128 -3.89 27.86 7.96
CA PRO A 128 -3.28 28.93 8.73
C PRO A 128 -1.85 29.24 8.25
N VAL A 129 -1.27 28.37 7.43
CA VAL A 129 0.04 28.57 6.80
C VAL A 129 -0.19 29.13 5.39
N PRO A 130 0.38 30.32 5.07
CA PRO A 130 0.36 30.82 3.71
C PRO A 130 0.97 29.78 2.76
N PRO A 131 0.37 29.53 1.59
CA PRO A 131 0.95 28.60 0.63
C PRO A 131 2.36 29.06 0.27
N VAL A 132 3.35 28.22 0.57
CA VAL A 132 4.77 28.47 0.23
C VAL A 132 4.99 28.41 -1.28
N PHE A 133 4.04 27.79 -2.00
CA PHE A 133 4.04 27.64 -3.43
C PHE A 133 2.61 27.74 -3.96
N GLU A 134 2.39 28.63 -4.93
CA GLU A 134 1.19 28.62 -5.77
C GLU A 134 1.49 27.78 -7.02
N PRO A 135 0.80 26.64 -7.22
CA PRO A 135 0.98 25.87 -8.44
C PRO A 135 0.57 26.73 -9.63
N ARG A 136 1.49 26.90 -10.59
CA ARG A 136 1.17 27.54 -11.87
C ARG A 136 0.02 26.76 -12.51
N HIS A 137 -1.17 27.36 -12.57
CA HIS A 137 -2.24 26.86 -13.41
C HIS A 137 -1.69 26.70 -14.84
N ARG A 138 -1.75 25.47 -15.39
CA ARG A 138 -1.65 25.32 -16.84
C ARG A 138 -2.84 26.06 -17.45
N PRO A 139 -2.63 27.03 -18.35
CA PRO A 139 -3.73 27.66 -19.04
C PRO A 139 -4.37 26.62 -19.98
N GLY A 140 -5.64 26.28 -19.73
CA GLY A 140 -6.57 25.68 -20.69
C GLY A 140 -6.19 24.32 -21.29
N GLY A 141 -6.74 23.23 -20.74
CA GLY A 141 -6.99 22.01 -21.50
C GLY A 141 -8.43 22.03 -22.03
N ARG A 142 -8.58 22.12 -23.35
CA ARG A 142 -9.80 21.71 -24.05
C ARG A 142 -9.90 20.20 -24.08
#